data_AF-A0AAF0LI31-F1
#
_entry.id   AF-A0AAF0LI31-F1
#
_cell.length_a   1.000
_cell.length_b   1.000
_cell.length_c   1.000
_cell.angle_alpha   90.00
_cell.angle_beta   90.00
_cell.angle_gamma   90.00
#
_symmetry.space_group_name_H-M   'P 1'
#
loop_
_entity.id
_entity.type
_entity.pdbx_description
1 polymer ?
#
loop_
_entity_poly.entity_id
_entity_poly.type
_entity_poly.pdbx_seq_one_letter_code
_entity_poly.pdbx_strand_id
1 'polypeptide(L)'
;MTTVRGVLRSTITRTGQGHADDQQTARAEAIANTGDLTGFEVTQVSTVSSKASGDITIEATARSTETRPHEASGADYRTAKQQYDATIPDGWQSQHIIIAE
;
A
#
# COMPACT_ATOMS: atom_id res chain seq x y z
N MET A 1 -34.03 -1.35 1.75
CA MET A 1 -32.76 -1.41 2.50
C MET A 1 -31.67 -1.68 1.48
N THR A 2 -30.60 -0.88 1.47
CA THR A 2 -29.54 -0.97 0.46
C THR A 2 -28.24 -1.34 1.16
N THR A 3 -27.43 -2.21 0.55
CA THR A 3 -26.13 -2.60 1.10
C THR A 3 -25.01 -2.15 0.15
N VAL A 4 -23.99 -1.50 0.70
CA VAL A 4 -22.75 -1.20 -0.01
C VAL A 4 -21.72 -2.24 0.42
N ARG A 5 -21.15 -2.95 -0.55
CA ARG A 5 -20.08 -3.92 -0.33
C ARG A 5 -18.83 -3.43 -1.03
N GLY A 6 -17.66 -3.73 -0.49
CA GLY A 6 -16.40 -3.43 -1.15
C GLY A 6 -15.25 -4.24 -0.57
N VAL A 7 -14.06 -3.93 -1.08
CA VAL A 7 -12.82 -4.53 -0.60
C VAL A 7 -11.92 -3.43 -0.05
N LEU A 8 -11.45 -3.63 1.17
CA LEU A 8 -10.44 -2.77 1.78
C LEU A 8 -9.05 -3.33 1.49
N ARG A 9 -8.07 -2.44 1.34
CA ARG A 9 -6.64 -2.74 1.27
C ARG A 9 -5.92 -2.06 2.42
N SER A 10 -4.95 -2.76 3.00
CA SER A 10 -4.03 -2.15 3.96
C SER A 10 -3.26 -0.97 3.34
N THR A 11 -3.01 0.06 4.14
CA THR A 11 -2.16 1.21 3.79
C THR A 11 -0.74 1.05 4.31
N ILE A 12 -0.42 -0.08 4.96
CA ILE A 12 0.90 -0.33 5.53
C ILE A 12 1.94 -0.38 4.41
N THR A 13 3.01 0.39 4.60
CA THR A 13 4.20 0.40 3.75
C THR A 13 5.45 0.09 4.57
N ARG A 14 6.47 -0.40 3.89
CA ARG A 14 7.83 -0.60 4.42
C ARG A 14 8.81 0.07 3.46
N THR A 15 9.81 0.72 4.02
CA THR A 15 10.85 1.39 3.26
C THR A 15 12.21 0.81 3.60
N GLY A 16 13.06 0.64 2.60
CA GLY A 16 14.43 0.17 2.74
C GLY A 16 15.35 1.01 1.87
N GLN A 17 16.54 1.33 2.39
CA GLN A 17 17.55 2.08 1.65
C GLN A 17 18.77 1.21 1.41
N GLY A 18 19.38 1.34 0.23
CA GLY A 18 20.61 0.66 -0.17
C GLY A 18 21.64 1.67 -0.67
N HIS A 19 22.90 1.39 -0.42
CA HIS A 19 24.01 2.32 -0.64
C HIS A 19 25.20 1.58 -1.24
N ALA A 20 25.54 1.90 -2.50
CA ALA A 20 26.65 1.27 -3.19
C ALA A 20 27.29 2.23 -4.21
N ASP A 21 28.43 1.84 -4.75
CA ASP A 21 29.12 2.53 -5.86
C ASP A 21 28.52 2.19 -7.24
N ASP A 22 27.52 1.33 -7.29
CA ASP A 22 26.75 1.00 -8.49
C ASP A 22 25.23 0.89 -8.22
N GLN A 23 24.44 1.12 -9.27
CA GLN A 23 22.98 1.18 -9.16
C GLN A 23 22.34 -0.19 -8.89
N GLN A 24 22.94 -1.27 -9.36
CA GLN A 24 22.38 -2.62 -9.24
C GLN A 24 22.50 -3.11 -7.80
N THR A 25 23.67 -2.93 -7.18
CA THR A 25 23.92 -3.29 -5.78
C THR A 25 23.08 -2.44 -4.84
N ALA A 26 23.08 -1.11 -5.00
CA ALA A 26 22.25 -0.22 -4.18
C ALA A 26 20.76 -0.57 -4.27
N ARG A 27 20.28 -1.02 -5.44
CA ARG A 27 18.89 -1.46 -5.62
C ARG A 27 18.60 -2.78 -4.91
N ALA A 28 19.50 -3.76 -5.03
CA ALA A 28 19.33 -5.06 -4.38
C ALA A 28 19.31 -4.90 -2.85
N GLU A 29 20.21 -4.09 -2.30
CA GLU A 29 20.24 -3.74 -0.88
C GLU A 29 18.98 -3.00 -0.44
N ALA A 30 18.52 -2.00 -1.20
CA ALA A 30 17.32 -1.25 -0.87
C ALA A 30 16.10 -2.16 -0.75
N ILE A 31 15.94 -3.10 -1.68
CA ILE A 31 14.86 -4.09 -1.67
C ILE A 31 15.02 -5.05 -0.48
N ALA A 32 16.22 -5.59 -0.25
CA ALA A 32 16.48 -6.48 0.89
C ALA A 32 16.17 -5.79 2.23
N ASN A 33 16.50 -4.50 2.34
CA ASN A 33 16.27 -3.69 3.52
C ASN A 33 14.80 -3.29 3.73
N THR A 34 13.89 -3.59 2.79
CA THR A 34 12.43 -3.51 3.06
C THR A 34 11.93 -4.63 3.98
N GLY A 35 12.75 -5.65 4.24
CA GLY A 35 12.44 -6.79 5.09
C GLY A 35 11.80 -7.97 4.33
N ASP A 36 11.17 -8.88 5.08
CA ASP A 36 10.43 -10.00 4.49
C ASP A 36 9.25 -9.49 3.65
N LEU A 37 9.23 -9.85 2.37
CA LEU A 37 8.19 -9.47 1.43
C LEU A 37 6.97 -10.39 1.46
N THR A 38 6.91 -11.38 2.35
CA THR A 38 5.70 -12.18 2.55
C THR A 38 4.53 -11.28 2.93
N GLY A 39 3.52 -11.20 2.05
CA GLY A 39 2.36 -10.30 2.22
C GLY A 39 2.62 -8.83 1.83
N PHE A 40 3.74 -8.56 1.14
CA PHE A 40 4.10 -7.25 0.62
C PHE A 40 4.56 -7.34 -0.84
N GLU A 41 4.40 -6.24 -1.57
CA GLU A 41 4.90 -6.10 -2.94
C GLU A 41 5.72 -4.82 -3.04
N VAL A 42 6.87 -4.86 -3.70
CA VAL A 42 7.67 -3.66 -3.98
C VAL A 42 6.96 -2.83 -5.04
N THR A 43 6.56 -1.61 -4.69
CA THR A 43 5.76 -0.75 -5.59
C THR A 43 6.55 0.42 -6.15
N GLN A 44 7.66 0.77 -5.50
CA GLN A 44 8.52 1.86 -5.93
C GLN A 44 9.97 1.54 -5.60
N VAL A 45 10.87 1.91 -6.52
CA VAL A 45 12.32 1.95 -6.32
C VAL A 45 12.82 3.23 -6.95
N SER A 46 13.42 4.10 -6.16
CA SER A 46 13.87 5.44 -6.60
C SER A 46 15.27 5.73 -6.13
N THR A 47 16.07 6.36 -6.99
CA THR A 47 17.38 6.90 -6.61
C THR A 47 17.17 8.17 -5.78
N VAL A 48 17.65 8.14 -4.54
CA VAL A 48 17.60 9.26 -3.59
C VAL A 48 18.80 10.19 -3.79
N SER A 49 19.98 9.61 -4.03
CA SER A 49 21.19 10.37 -4.31
C SER A 49 22.10 9.63 -5.29
N SER A 50 22.83 10.38 -6.09
CA SER A 50 23.92 9.87 -6.93
C SER A 50 25.01 10.95 -6.96
N LYS A 51 26.20 10.60 -6.49
CA LYS A 51 27.34 11.51 -6.39
C LYS A 51 28.32 11.24 -7.52
N ALA A 52 29.07 12.28 -7.91
CA ALA A 52 30.16 12.14 -8.87
C ALA A 52 31.30 11.22 -8.39
N SER A 53 31.38 10.94 -7.07
CA SER A 53 32.28 9.93 -6.50
C SER A 53 31.92 8.50 -6.87
N GLY A 54 30.72 8.27 -7.43
CA GLY A 54 30.16 6.94 -7.69
C GLY A 54 29.15 6.48 -6.66
N ASP A 55 29.07 7.13 -5.48
CA ASP A 55 28.12 6.72 -4.43
C ASP A 55 26.68 6.96 -4.88
N ILE A 56 25.87 5.89 -4.81
CA ILE A 56 24.45 5.88 -5.14
C ILE A 56 23.65 5.43 -3.91
N THR A 57 22.59 6.17 -3.62
CA THR A 57 21.57 5.78 -2.64
C THR A 57 20.26 5.51 -3.35
N ILE A 58 19.68 4.34 -3.10
CA ILE A 58 18.35 3.96 -3.59
C ILE A 58 17.44 3.69 -2.41
N GLU A 59 16.18 4.10 -2.54
CA GLU A 59 15.11 3.76 -1.62
C GLU A 59 14.08 2.90 -2.35
N ALA A 60 13.69 1.80 -1.71
CA ALA A 60 12.60 0.94 -2.13
C ALA A 60 11.44 1.09 -1.15
N THR A 61 10.22 1.11 -1.67
CA THR A 61 8.98 1.07 -0.89
C THR A 61 8.20 -0.18 -1.27
N ALA A 62 7.89 -0.99 -0.27
CA ALA A 62 6.97 -2.11 -0.37
C ALA A 62 5.64 -1.78 0.30
N ARG A 63 4.54 -2.29 -0.25
CA ARG A 63 3.17 -2.10 0.27
C ARG A 63 2.54 -3.43 0.59
N SER A 64 1.76 -3.48 1.67
CA SER A 64 1.00 -4.68 2.00
C SER A 64 0.03 -5.06 0.88
N THR A 65 -0.07 -6.35 0.59
CA THR A 65 -1.06 -6.94 -0.33
C THR A 65 -2.33 -7.39 0.39
N GLU A 66 -2.41 -7.16 1.70
CA GLU A 66 -3.54 -7.57 2.51
C GLU A 66 -4.82 -6.86 2.06
N THR A 67 -5.85 -7.67 1.83
CA THR A 67 -7.19 -7.20 1.48
C THR A 67 -8.23 -7.93 2.33
N ARG A 68 -9.37 -7.27 2.55
CA ARG A 68 -10.50 -7.90 3.23
C ARG A 68 -11.83 -7.36 2.73
N PRO A 69 -12.91 -8.16 2.76
CA PRO A 69 -14.25 -7.67 2.47
C PRO A 69 -14.69 -6.66 3.53
N HIS A 70 -15.54 -5.72 3.12
CA HIS A 70 -16.21 -4.76 4.00
C HIS A 70 -17.61 -4.47 3.47
N GLU A 71 -18.57 -4.28 4.36
CA GLU A 71 -19.94 -3.92 3.97
C GLU A 71 -20.64 -3.11 5.05
N ALA A 72 -21.61 -2.30 4.61
CA ALA A 72 -22.54 -1.61 5.48
C ALA A 72 -23.89 -1.43 4.79
N SER A 73 -24.96 -1.41 5.58
CA SER A 73 -26.33 -1.34 5.08
C SER A 73 -27.06 -0.11 5.61
N GLY A 74 -27.88 0.52 4.79
CA GLY A 74 -28.65 1.71 5.15
C GLY A 74 -30.05 1.70 4.57
N ALA A 75 -30.87 2.68 4.98
CA ALA A 75 -32.21 2.85 4.45
C ALA A 75 -32.20 3.08 2.93
N ASP A 76 -31.21 3.85 2.46
CA ASP A 76 -30.90 4.14 1.06
C ASP A 76 -29.39 4.06 0.80
N TYR A 77 -28.98 4.21 -0.46
CA TYR A 77 -27.57 4.21 -0.86
C TYR A 77 -26.73 5.26 -0.11
N ARG A 78 -27.26 6.47 0.09
CA ARG A 78 -26.51 7.55 0.75
C ARG A 78 -26.17 7.18 2.18
N THR A 79 -27.14 6.66 2.91
CA THR A 79 -27.00 6.22 4.30
C THR A 79 -26.05 5.02 4.38
N ALA A 80 -26.20 4.04 3.48
CA ALA A 80 -25.32 2.87 3.42
C ALA A 80 -23.87 3.26 3.13
N LYS A 81 -23.64 4.20 2.20
CA LYS A 81 -22.31 4.71 1.85
C LYS A 81 -21.66 5.48 3.00
N GLN A 82 -22.42 6.32 3.69
CA GLN A 82 -21.93 7.04 4.87
C GLN A 82 -21.50 6.08 5.98
N GLN A 83 -22.30 5.04 6.25
CA GLN A 83 -21.93 4.02 7.23
C GLN A 83 -20.73 3.18 6.78
N TYR A 84 -20.67 2.82 5.50
CA TYR A 84 -19.53 2.10 4.92
C TYR A 84 -18.23 2.87 5.15
N ASP A 85 -18.22 4.17 4.83
CA ASP A 85 -17.05 5.05 4.99
C ASP A 85 -16.68 5.26 6.46
N ALA A 86 -17.67 5.49 7.33
CA ALA A 86 -17.45 5.74 8.76
C ALA A 86 -16.90 4.52 9.51
N THR A 87 -17.02 3.32 8.93
CA THR A 87 -16.58 2.05 9.54
C THR A 87 -15.32 1.49 8.91
N ILE A 88 -14.68 2.19 7.95
CA ILE A 88 -13.36 1.83 7.45
C ILE A 88 -12.33 2.02 8.57
N PRO A 89 -11.62 0.97 9.01
CA PRO A 89 -10.68 1.12 10.12
C PRO A 89 -9.41 1.86 9.70
N ASP A 90 -8.75 2.50 10.65
CA ASP A 90 -7.45 3.12 10.44
C ASP A 90 -6.44 2.14 9.85
N GLY A 91 -5.61 2.63 8.93
CA GLY A 91 -4.66 1.79 8.21
C GLY A 91 -5.27 0.99 7.05
N TRP A 92 -6.53 1.25 6.69
CA TRP A 92 -7.20 0.64 5.56
C TRP A 92 -7.80 1.70 4.62
N GLN A 93 -7.86 1.35 3.34
CA GLN A 93 -8.51 2.18 2.31
C GLN A 93 -9.43 1.31 1.45
N SER A 94 -10.60 1.85 1.08
CA SER A 94 -11.49 1.17 0.14
C SER A 94 -10.91 1.22 -1.27
N GLN A 95 -10.90 0.09 -1.98
CA GLN A 95 -10.46 0.02 -3.37
C GLN A 95 -11.60 0.22 -4.36
N HIS A 96 -12.70 -0.50 -4.12
CA HIS A 96 -13.89 -0.47 -4.96
C HIS A 96 -15.10 -0.82 -4.11
N ILE A 97 -16.25 -0.34 -4.53
CA ILE A 97 -17.55 -0.66 -3.94
C ILE A 97 -18.53 -1.08 -5.02
N ILE A 98 -19.48 -1.91 -4.61
CA ILE A 98 -20.65 -2.32 -5.37
C ILE A 98 -21.90 -2.09 -4.52
N ILE A 99 -23.01 -1.82 -5.19
CA ILE A 99 -24.32 -1.69 -4.55
C ILE A 99 -25.02 -3.04 -4.70
N ALA A 100 -25.44 -3.62 -3.58
CA ALA A 100 -26.31 -4.78 -3.55
C ALA A 100 -27.72 -4.32 -3.19
N GLU A 101 -28.67 -4.58 -4.10
CA GLU A 101 -30.11 -4.37 -3.90
C GLU A 101 -30.73 -5.49 -3.05
#